data_AF-A0AAN8WK15-F1
#
_entry.id   AF-A0AAN8WK15-F1
#
_cell.length_a   1.000
_cell.length_b   1.000
_cell.length_c   1.000
_cell.angle_alpha   90.00
_cell.angle_beta   90.00
_cell.angle_gamma   90.00
#
_symmetry.space_group_name_H-M   'P 1'
#
loop_
_entity.id
_entity.type
_entity.pdbx_description
1 polymer ?
#
loop_
_entity_poly.entity_id
_entity_poly.type
_entity_poly.pdbx_seq_one_letter_code
_entity_poly.pdbx_strand_id
1 'polypeptide(L)'
;MLNVYIPTDLGGMGLGAFNTSLIVEELSYACSGIQAAVLSTNLPQVPLLIAGNTEQKKKYLGRLMEEPLIAAYCVTEPGAGSDVAGIQTRAVRKGDDYILNGQKMWITNGGVASWYFVLTRT
;
A
#
# COMPACT_ATOMS: atom_id res chain seq x y z
N MET A 1 12.67 -7.82 7.45
CA MET A 1 11.27 -8.01 7.89
C MET A 1 10.36 -7.13 7.04
N LEU A 2 10.03 -7.58 5.82
CA LEU A 2 9.07 -6.93 4.93
C LEU A 2 7.84 -7.84 4.79
N ASN A 3 6.68 -7.28 4.43
CA ASN A 3 5.50 -8.04 4.00
C ASN A 3 4.92 -9.02 5.04
N VAL A 4 4.98 -8.63 6.31
CA VAL A 4 4.60 -9.49 7.45
C VAL A 4 3.12 -9.89 7.47
N TYR A 5 2.24 -9.10 6.84
CA TYR A 5 0.82 -9.40 6.71
C TYR A 5 0.47 -10.37 5.58
N ILE A 6 1.37 -10.60 4.62
CA ILE A 6 1.05 -11.45 3.47
C ILE A 6 0.77 -12.88 3.97
N PRO A 7 -0.36 -13.48 3.60
CA PRO A 7 -0.73 -14.85 3.97
C PRO A 7 0.35 -15.89 3.60
N THR A 8 0.39 -16.97 4.36
CA THR A 8 1.38 -18.05 4.19
C THR A 8 1.23 -18.81 2.88
N ASP A 9 0.00 -18.94 2.35
CA ASP A 9 -0.28 -19.52 1.04
C ASP A 9 0.25 -18.68 -0.13
N LEU A 10 0.60 -17.42 0.11
CA LEU A 10 1.29 -16.53 -0.83
C LEU A 10 2.78 -16.35 -0.50
N GLY A 11 3.32 -17.16 0.42
CA GLY A 11 4.73 -17.15 0.81
C GLY A 11 5.09 -16.14 1.91
N GLY A 12 4.12 -15.38 2.42
CA GLY A 12 4.34 -14.41 3.50
C GLY A 12 4.32 -15.03 4.89
N MET A 13 4.38 -14.17 5.92
CA MET A 13 4.44 -14.61 7.32
C MET A 13 3.07 -14.78 8.00
N GLY A 14 1.99 -14.24 7.41
CA GLY A 14 0.63 -14.33 7.95
C GLY A 14 0.46 -13.71 9.34
N LEU A 15 1.26 -12.70 9.69
CA LEU A 15 1.22 -12.09 11.02
C LEU A 15 0.03 -11.15 11.17
N GLY A 16 -0.54 -11.13 12.37
CA GLY A 16 -1.58 -10.19 12.77
C GLY A 16 -1.04 -8.85 13.24
N ALA A 17 -1.97 -7.95 13.59
CA ALA A 17 -1.65 -6.59 14.05
C ALA A 17 -0.74 -6.58 15.30
N PHE A 18 -0.99 -7.46 16.27
CA PHE A 18 -0.20 -7.52 17.52
C PHE A 18 1.29 -7.79 17.25
N ASN A 19 1.61 -8.84 16.49
CA ASN A 19 3.00 -9.17 16.14
C ASN A 19 3.64 -8.06 15.31
N THR A 20 2.86 -7.42 14.43
CA THR A 20 3.36 -6.28 13.64
C THR A 20 3.70 -5.09 14.53
N SER A 21 2.91 -4.80 15.57
CA SER A 21 3.20 -3.72 16.52
C SER A 21 4.54 -3.93 17.23
N LEU A 22 4.85 -5.16 17.64
CA LEU A 22 6.14 -5.50 18.25
C LEU A 22 7.31 -5.24 17.27
N ILE A 23 7.16 -5.66 16.00
CA ILE A 23 8.17 -5.41 14.96
C ILE A 23 8.35 -3.90 14.73
N VAL A 24 7.25 -3.15 14.69
CA VAL A 24 7.26 -1.68 14.53
C VAL A 24 8.01 -1.02 15.68
N GLU A 25 7.74 -1.41 16.92
CA GLU A 25 8.37 -0.85 18.12
C GLU A 25 9.89 -1.00 18.09
N GLU A 26 10.38 -2.21 17.85
CA GLU A 26 11.82 -2.52 17.79
C GLU A 26 12.53 -1.81 16.64
N LEU A 27 11.92 -1.77 15.44
CA LEU A 27 12.52 -1.05 14.30
C LEU A 27 12.53 0.47 14.51
N SER A 28 11.48 1.00 15.14
CA SER A 28 11.36 2.44 15.40
C SER A 28 12.36 2.92 16.44
N TYR A 29 12.70 2.07 17.42
CA TYR A 29 13.74 2.35 18.41
C TYR A 29 15.08 2.66 17.74
N ALA A 30 15.43 1.90 16.70
CA ALA A 30 16.65 2.12 15.93
C ALA A 30 16.55 3.31 14.96
N CYS A 31 15.51 3.34 14.11
CA CYS A 31 15.27 4.44 13.18
C CYS A 31 13.83 4.44 12.66
N SER A 32 13.04 5.44 13.07
CA SER A 32 11.66 5.63 12.60
C SER A 32 11.55 5.91 11.09
N GLY A 33 12.57 6.50 10.46
CA GLY A 33 12.57 6.75 9.01
C GLY A 33 12.68 5.46 8.19
N ILE A 34 13.63 4.58 8.55
CA ILE A 34 13.78 3.27 7.91
C ILE A 34 12.56 2.40 8.21
N GLN A 35 12.09 2.39 9.46
CA GLN A 35 10.88 1.67 9.84
C GLN A 35 9.70 2.11 8.97
N ALA A 36 9.49 3.42 8.80
CA ALA A 36 8.41 3.95 7.99
C ALA A 36 8.53 3.53 6.52
N ALA A 37 9.72 3.62 5.92
CA ALA A 37 9.94 3.20 4.54
C ALA A 37 9.65 1.70 4.32
N VAL A 38 10.15 0.85 5.23
CA VAL A 38 10.02 -0.61 5.18
C VAL A 38 8.57 -1.05 5.40
N LEU A 39 7.91 -0.55 6.45
CA LEU A 39 6.59 -1.05 6.85
C LEU A 39 5.41 -0.31 6.19
N SER A 40 5.63 0.85 5.56
CA SER A 40 4.56 1.52 4.77
C SER A 40 4.07 0.67 3.60
N THR A 41 4.86 -0.29 3.10
CA THR A 41 4.43 -1.26 2.07
C THR A 41 3.26 -2.14 2.54
N ASN A 42 3.04 -2.27 3.85
CA ASN A 42 1.92 -3.03 4.40
C ASN A 42 0.58 -2.31 4.17
N LEU A 43 0.56 -0.97 4.16
CA LEU A 43 -0.67 -0.19 3.98
C LEU A 43 -1.40 -0.48 2.66
N PRO A 44 -0.75 -0.47 1.48
CA PRO A 44 -1.42 -0.82 0.22
C PRO A 44 -1.74 -2.32 0.08
N GLN A 45 -1.16 -3.20 0.89
CA GLN A 45 -1.53 -4.63 0.92
C GLN A 45 -2.91 -4.83 1.55
N VAL A 46 -3.27 -4.05 2.57
CA VAL A 46 -4.50 -4.25 3.35
C VAL A 46 -5.78 -4.16 2.49
N PRO A 47 -6.00 -3.12 1.65
CA PRO A 47 -7.16 -3.08 0.76
C PRO A 47 -7.25 -4.31 -0.15
N LEU A 48 -6.12 -4.81 -0.61
CA LEU A 48 -6.04 -5.97 -1.48
C LEU A 48 -6.35 -7.28 -0.72
N LEU A 49 -5.86 -7.41 0.52
CA LEU A 49 -6.13 -8.55 1.38
C LEU A 49 -7.63 -8.65 1.72
N ILE A 50 -8.27 -7.52 1.99
CA ILE A 50 -9.68 -7.44 2.40
C ILE A 50 -10.63 -7.54 1.21
N ALA A 51 -10.37 -6.80 0.13
CA ALA A 51 -11.33 -6.60 -0.97
C ALA A 51 -10.85 -7.07 -2.35
N GLY A 52 -9.58 -7.45 -2.50
CA GLY A 52 -9.05 -7.97 -3.75
C GLY A 52 -9.62 -9.33 -4.11
N ASN A 53 -9.75 -9.62 -5.40
CA ASN A 53 -10.03 -10.98 -5.88
C ASN A 53 -8.76 -11.85 -5.88
N THR A 54 -8.91 -13.15 -6.08
CA THR A 54 -7.80 -14.12 -6.07
C THR A 54 -6.67 -13.75 -7.03
N GLU A 55 -6.99 -13.32 -8.24
CA GLU A 55 -6.00 -12.97 -9.27
C GLU A 55 -5.24 -11.69 -8.90
N GLN A 56 -5.93 -10.70 -8.34
CA GLN A 56 -5.31 -9.49 -7.84
C GLN A 56 -4.38 -9.77 -6.65
N LYS A 57 -4.80 -10.59 -5.68
CA LYS A 57 -3.98 -10.99 -4.53
C LYS A 57 -2.71 -11.71 -5.00
N LYS A 58 -2.85 -12.74 -5.83
CA LYS A 58 -1.70 -13.48 -6.40
C LYS A 58 -0.76 -12.54 -7.14
N LYS A 59 -1.29 -11.70 -8.03
CA LYS A 59 -0.47 -10.80 -8.85
C LYS A 59 0.30 -9.79 -8.00
N TYR A 60 -0.35 -9.04 -7.13
CA TYR A 60 0.30 -7.89 -6.46
C TYR A 60 0.96 -8.26 -5.13
N LEU A 61 0.40 -9.21 -4.36
CA LEU A 61 1.03 -9.68 -3.12
C LEU A 61 2.13 -10.71 -3.41
N GLY A 62 1.91 -11.64 -4.35
CA GLY A 62 2.91 -12.63 -4.73
C GLY A 62 4.21 -11.98 -5.23
N ARG A 63 4.10 -10.94 -6.06
CA ARG A 63 5.25 -10.14 -6.51
C ARG A 63 6.11 -9.55 -5.38
N LEU A 64 5.49 -9.16 -4.25
CA LEU A 64 6.23 -8.65 -3.10
C LEU A 64 7.03 -9.74 -2.37
N MET A 65 6.72 -11.01 -2.63
CA MET A 65 7.44 -12.16 -2.06
C MET A 65 8.53 -12.71 -3.01
N GLU A 66 8.43 -12.44 -4.30
CA GLU A 66 9.40 -12.87 -5.32
C GLU A 66 10.68 -12.02 -5.31
N GLU A 67 10.52 -10.72 -5.13
CA GLU A 67 11.59 -9.73 -5.17
C GLU A 67 11.44 -8.73 -4.01
N PRO A 68 12.51 -8.02 -3.60
CA PRO A 68 12.45 -7.01 -2.53
C PRO A 68 11.76 -5.70 -3.01
N LEU A 69 10.54 -5.83 -3.52
CA LEU A 69 9.71 -4.75 -4.01
C LEU A 69 8.97 -4.07 -2.86
N ILE A 70 8.58 -2.81 -3.08
CA ILE A 70 7.78 -2.02 -2.15
C ILE A 70 6.60 -1.40 -2.87
N ALA A 71 5.52 -1.18 -2.12
CA ALA A 71 4.30 -0.57 -2.60
C ALA A 71 4.01 0.73 -1.84
N ALA A 72 3.16 1.58 -2.43
CA ALA A 72 2.77 2.86 -1.84
C ALA A 72 1.25 3.04 -1.79
N TYR A 73 0.79 3.79 -0.77
CA TYR A 73 -0.62 4.05 -0.49
C TYR A 73 -0.96 5.51 -0.81
N CYS A 74 -1.72 5.73 -1.89
CA CYS A 74 -1.97 7.05 -2.46
C CYS A 74 -3.38 7.55 -2.17
N VAL A 75 -3.54 8.24 -1.04
CA VAL A 75 -4.81 8.88 -0.64
C VAL A 75 -4.70 10.39 -0.67
N THR A 76 -3.78 10.94 0.11
CA THR A 76 -3.62 12.39 0.33
C THR A 76 -3.36 13.16 -0.96
N GLU A 77 -3.96 14.35 -1.04
CA GLU A 77 -3.83 15.33 -2.12
C GLU A 77 -3.40 16.69 -1.55
N PRO A 78 -2.90 17.63 -2.38
CA PRO A 78 -2.53 18.96 -1.91
C PRO A 78 -3.63 19.69 -1.13
N GLY A 79 -4.90 19.48 -1.51
CA GLY A 79 -6.06 20.09 -0.87
C GLY A 79 -6.85 19.18 0.08
N ALA A 80 -6.45 17.92 0.27
CA ALA A 80 -7.22 16.94 1.05
C ALA A 80 -6.32 15.91 1.73
N GLY A 81 -6.23 15.99 3.07
CA GLY A 81 -5.49 15.05 3.92
C GLY A 81 -6.39 14.46 5.00
N SER A 82 -6.68 15.23 6.05
CA SER A 82 -7.61 14.82 7.10
C SER A 82 -9.03 14.59 6.57
N ASP A 83 -9.49 15.44 5.64
CA ASP A 83 -10.74 15.24 4.91
C ASP A 83 -10.50 14.39 3.65
N VAL A 84 -10.41 13.07 3.84
CA VAL A 84 -10.24 12.11 2.73
C VAL A 84 -11.45 12.13 1.78
N ALA A 85 -12.65 12.46 2.27
CA ALA A 85 -13.82 12.59 1.41
C ALA A 85 -13.71 13.77 0.45
N GLY A 86 -12.83 14.74 0.73
CA GLY A 86 -12.55 15.93 -0.06
C GLY A 86 -11.61 15.73 -1.27
N ILE A 87 -11.03 14.55 -1.48
CA ILE A 87 -10.12 14.28 -2.62
C ILE A 87 -10.76 14.62 -3.98
N GLN A 88 -9.96 14.99 -4.97
CA GLN A 88 -10.40 15.44 -6.30
C GLN A 88 -9.86 14.60 -7.45
N THR A 89 -8.87 13.72 -7.23
CA THR A 89 -8.39 12.79 -8.27
C THR A 89 -9.55 11.96 -8.83
N ARG A 90 -9.71 11.95 -10.15
CA ARG A 90 -10.82 11.25 -10.84
C ARG A 90 -10.33 10.08 -11.68
N ALA A 91 -11.05 8.97 -11.62
CA ALA A 91 -10.90 7.82 -12.49
C ALA A 91 -12.14 7.72 -13.38
N VAL A 92 -12.02 8.13 -14.64
CA VAL A 92 -13.14 8.10 -15.60
C VAL A 92 -13.07 6.82 -16.43
N ARG A 93 -14.15 6.01 -16.42
CA ARG A 93 -14.21 4.77 -17.20
C ARG A 93 -14.18 5.07 -18.70
N LYS A 94 -13.32 4.38 -19.44
CA LYS A 94 -13.21 4.43 -20.91
C LYS A 94 -13.06 3.01 -21.46
N GLY A 95 -14.18 2.39 -21.82
CA GLY A 95 -14.23 0.98 -22.21
C GLY A 95 -13.97 0.07 -21.00
N ASP A 96 -12.94 -0.77 -21.09
CA ASP A 96 -12.54 -1.69 -20.03
C ASP A 96 -11.49 -1.09 -19.07
N ASP A 97 -11.00 0.12 -19.37
CA ASP A 97 -10.00 0.83 -18.59
C ASP A 97 -10.55 2.07 -17.87
N TYR A 98 -9.72 2.65 -17.00
CA TYR A 98 -9.97 3.95 -16.38
C TYR A 98 -8.87 4.94 -16.75
N ILE A 99 -9.26 6.18 -17.08
CA ILE A 99 -8.35 7.30 -17.24
C ILE A 99 -8.27 8.05 -15.91
N LEU A 100 -7.10 8.03 -15.30
CA LEU A 100 -6.82 8.65 -14.02
C LEU A 100 -6.24 10.06 -14.20
N ASN A 101 -6.86 11.08 -13.62
CA ASN A 101 -6.38 12.46 -13.60
C ASN A 101 -6.44 13.05 -12.20
N GLY A 102 -5.32 13.57 -11.71
CA GLY A 102 -5.22 14.22 -10.41
C GLY A 102 -3.78 14.29 -9.91
N GLN A 103 -3.61 14.77 -8.69
CA GLN A 103 -2.31 14.86 -8.01
C GLN A 103 -2.43 14.32 -6.59
N LYS A 104 -1.51 13.41 -6.25
CA LYS A 104 -1.32 12.90 -4.88
C LYS A 104 -0.12 13.58 -4.24
N MET A 105 -0.12 13.70 -2.91
CA MET A 105 0.92 14.41 -2.16
C MET A 105 1.28 13.65 -0.89
N TRP A 106 2.56 13.75 -0.47
CA TRP A 106 3.09 13.11 0.74
C TRP A 106 3.05 11.57 0.73
N ILE A 107 3.35 10.99 -0.44
CA ILE A 107 3.31 9.53 -0.61
C ILE A 107 4.65 8.92 -0.22
N THR A 108 4.71 8.27 0.95
CA THR A 108 5.85 7.43 1.34
C THR A 108 6.10 6.36 0.28
N ASN A 109 7.36 6.15 -0.08
CA ASN A 109 7.81 5.29 -1.18
C ASN A 109 7.37 5.76 -2.59
N GLY A 110 6.83 6.98 -2.73
CA GLY A 110 6.22 7.45 -3.99
C GLY A 110 7.13 7.45 -5.22
N GLY A 111 8.45 7.57 -5.05
CA GLY A 111 9.42 7.53 -6.16
C GLY A 111 10.06 6.16 -6.42
N VAL A 112 9.79 5.17 -5.58
CA VAL A 112 10.49 3.86 -5.57
C VAL A 112 9.56 2.66 -5.53
N ALA A 113 8.26 2.87 -5.36
CA ALA A 113 7.28 1.80 -5.32
C ALA A 113 7.02 1.17 -6.69
N SER A 114 6.91 -0.16 -6.70
CA SER A 114 6.63 -0.95 -7.89
C SER A 114 5.15 -0.94 -8.27
N TRP A 115 4.27 -0.65 -7.31
CA TRP A 115 2.84 -0.46 -7.54
C TRP A 115 2.20 0.39 -6.44
N TYR A 116 1.02 0.93 -6.76
CA TYR A 116 0.32 1.92 -5.95
C TYR A 116 -1.12 1.48 -5.72
N PHE A 117 -1.57 1.50 -4.47
CA PHE A 117 -2.99 1.64 -4.19
C PHE A 117 -3.36 3.11 -4.38
N VAL A 118 -4.38 3.44 -5.16
CA VAL A 118 -4.81 4.82 -5.39
C VAL A 118 -6.29 4.98 -5.10
N LEU A 119 -6.63 5.84 -4.15
CA LEU A 119 -8.01 6.22 -3.88
C LEU A 119 -8.41 7.38 -4.81
N THR A 120 -9.55 7.23 -5.47
CA THR A 120 -10.03 8.15 -6.51
C THR A 120 -11.54 8.31 -6.42
N ARG A 121 -12.08 9.37 -7.02
CA ARG A 121 -13.50 9.48 -7.35
C ARG A 121 -13.76 8.87 -8.72
N THR A 122 -14.80 8.04 -8.85
CA THR A 122 -15.30 7.53 -10.14
C THR A 122 -16.34 8.45 -10.74
#